data_AF-A9GLB9-F1
#
_entry.id   AF-A9GLB9-F1
#
_cell.length_a   1.000
_cell.length_b   1.000
_cell.length_c   1.000
_cell.angle_alpha   90.00
_cell.angle_beta   90.00
_cell.angle_gamma   90.00
#
_symmetry.space_group_name_H-M   'P 1'
#
loop_
_entity.id
_entity.type
_entity.pdbx_description
1 polymer ?
#
loop_
_entity_poly.entity_id
_entity_poly.type
_entity_poly.pdbx_seq_one_letter_code
_entity_poly.pdbx_strand_id
1 'polypeptide(L)'
;MAWSFLPSWIDLESVSISFDLPARTVLRRTGIAALATSSATALRLTLAPALLRITFEPYLVIDLPPPLGDMGLQQVEYDFRSGAMTPNVFYTGGLVQVGKGSAEDEARAFMRGLVTSTPMAMPPYDPTSDPDLVVTVRQVLSNLEAGGSTAVRGARLSARLTLHQELAGGVGSDGFRIPAGATIAASVDIEGTRQEIETAPRVQRIEVDCSSAVLHKGGVDQADVRRFVVKRGGEIAVERIEPLGAARQAAGAESLVRLFSALVAGGGVALDPQRLGPSVVEGLVKEEIARALRPALVEWVQQNADVVVGMDLRQVLGIPAEGGAVA
;
A
#
# COMPACT_ATOMS: atom_id res chain seq x y z
N MET A 1 10.84 15.53 4.18
CA MET A 1 12.29 15.23 4.44
C MET A 1 12.65 14.21 3.38
N ALA A 2 13.66 14.46 2.53
CA ALA A 2 13.93 13.56 1.41
C ALA A 2 14.62 12.28 1.90
N TRP A 3 14.14 11.12 1.45
CA TRP A 3 14.77 9.83 1.72
C TRP A 3 15.99 9.67 0.84
N SER A 4 17.16 9.39 1.42
CA SER A 4 18.45 9.38 0.73
C SER A 4 18.54 8.40 -0.45
N PHE A 5 17.74 7.33 -0.41
CA PHE A 5 17.68 6.29 -1.43
C PHE A 5 16.56 6.48 -2.46
N LEU A 6 15.68 7.47 -2.29
CA LEU A 6 14.65 7.80 -3.27
C LEU A 6 15.11 8.94 -4.17
N PRO A 7 14.61 9.00 -5.42
CA PRO A 7 14.80 10.17 -6.24
C PRO A 7 14.28 11.43 -5.52
N SER A 8 15.02 12.54 -5.62
CA SER A 8 14.71 13.79 -4.92
C SER A 8 13.37 14.42 -5.31
N TRP A 9 12.74 13.94 -6.38
CA TRP A 9 11.41 14.35 -6.82
C TRP A 9 10.27 13.56 -6.15
N ILE A 10 10.56 12.58 -5.28
CA ILE A 10 9.59 11.83 -4.46
C ILE A 10 9.78 12.17 -2.98
N ASP A 11 8.70 12.57 -2.30
CA ASP A 11 8.64 12.58 -0.84
C ASP A 11 7.80 11.39 -0.38
N LEU A 12 8.42 10.43 0.30
CA LEU A 12 7.73 9.27 0.84
C LEU A 12 7.18 9.62 2.24
N GLU A 13 5.86 9.66 2.36
CA GLU A 13 5.19 10.00 3.62
C GLU A 13 5.18 8.82 4.59
N SER A 14 4.96 7.62 4.08
CA SER A 14 5.02 6.38 4.86
C SER A 14 5.07 5.13 4.00
N VAL A 15 5.61 4.06 4.57
CA VAL A 15 5.52 2.69 4.06
C VAL A 15 4.89 1.83 5.13
N SER A 16 4.04 0.89 4.75
CA SER A 16 3.45 -0.08 5.65
C SER A 16 3.56 -1.49 5.13
N ILE A 17 3.70 -2.45 6.05
CA ILE A 17 3.50 -3.87 5.79
C ILE A 17 2.42 -4.37 6.74
N SER A 18 1.46 -5.09 6.19
CA SER A 18 0.33 -5.66 6.93
C SER A 18 0.28 -7.17 6.69
N PHE A 19 -0.07 -7.92 7.73
CA PHE A 19 -0.28 -9.36 7.67
C PHE A 19 -1.41 -9.77 8.59
N ASP A 20 -2.08 -10.84 8.21
CA ASP A 20 -3.18 -11.40 8.99
C ASP A 20 -2.66 -12.44 9.97
N LEU A 21 -3.06 -12.26 11.24
CA LEU A 21 -2.81 -13.19 12.31
C LEU A 21 -4.07 -14.02 12.57
N PRO A 22 -3.97 -15.36 12.61
CA PRO A 22 -5.08 -16.20 13.05
C PRO A 22 -5.57 -15.83 14.46
N ALA A 23 -6.78 -16.28 14.82
CA ALA A 23 -7.23 -16.20 16.19
C ALA A 23 -6.37 -17.09 17.11
N ARG A 24 -6.20 -16.69 18.37
CA ARG A 24 -5.42 -17.41 19.40
C ARG A 24 -3.93 -17.52 19.10
N THR A 25 -3.42 -16.66 18.24
CA THR A 25 -1.99 -16.50 17.97
C THR A 25 -1.35 -15.73 19.11
N VAL A 26 -0.37 -16.34 19.76
CA VAL A 26 0.44 -15.69 20.79
C VAL A 26 1.64 -15.05 20.12
N LEU A 27 1.71 -13.72 20.16
CA LEU A 27 2.81 -12.94 19.58
C LEU A 27 3.98 -12.77 20.54
N ARG A 28 3.71 -12.81 21.84
CA ARG A 28 4.74 -12.75 22.86
C ARG A 28 4.23 -13.33 24.18
N ARG A 29 5.10 -14.05 24.88
CA ARG A 29 4.97 -14.30 26.31
C ARG A 29 6.08 -13.55 27.02
N THR A 30 5.71 -12.53 27.78
CA THR A 30 6.61 -11.89 28.75
C THR A 30 6.36 -12.50 30.13
N GLY A 31 7.30 -12.29 31.06
CA GLY A 31 7.33 -13.02 32.33
C GLY A 31 6.00 -13.05 33.11
N ILE A 32 5.16 -12.02 32.98
CA ILE A 32 3.85 -11.96 33.64
C ILE A 32 2.66 -11.91 32.69
N ALA A 33 2.84 -11.70 31.38
CA ALA A 33 1.73 -11.45 30.47
C ALA A 33 1.86 -12.19 29.13
N ALA A 34 0.73 -12.49 28.51
CA ALA A 34 0.71 -12.96 27.12
C ALA A 34 0.04 -11.91 26.22
N LEU A 35 0.69 -11.59 25.12
CA LEU A 35 0.10 -10.79 24.04
C LEU A 35 -0.41 -11.76 22.98
N ALA A 36 -1.73 -11.82 22.83
CA ALA A 36 -2.38 -12.79 21.94
C ALA A 36 -3.56 -12.19 21.18
N THR A 37 -3.91 -12.82 20.07
CA THR A 37 -5.13 -12.50 19.32
C THR A 37 -6.32 -13.26 19.91
N SER A 38 -7.46 -12.59 20.10
CA SER A 38 -8.73 -13.25 20.46
C SER A 38 -9.52 -13.69 19.21
N SER A 39 -9.43 -12.90 18.13
CA SER A 39 -9.99 -13.17 16.80
C SER A 39 -8.91 -13.07 15.73
N ALA A 40 -9.24 -13.38 14.47
CA ALA A 40 -8.36 -12.99 13.36
C ALA A 40 -8.09 -11.48 13.45
N THR A 41 -6.81 -11.10 13.36
CA THR A 41 -6.34 -9.74 13.62
C THR A 41 -5.33 -9.34 12.55
N ALA A 42 -5.57 -8.22 11.87
CA ALA A 42 -4.58 -7.64 10.99
C ALA A 42 -3.55 -6.86 11.82
N LEU A 43 -2.27 -7.21 11.70
CA LEU A 43 -1.17 -6.42 12.23
C LEU A 43 -0.59 -5.58 11.09
N ARG A 44 -0.46 -4.27 11.32
CA ARG A 44 0.17 -3.33 10.39
C ARG A 44 1.35 -2.63 11.05
N LEU A 45 2.52 -2.74 10.44
CA LEU A 45 3.69 -1.93 10.75
C LEU A 45 3.75 -0.77 9.76
N THR A 46 3.78 0.47 10.24
CA THR A 46 3.89 1.69 9.44
C THR A 46 5.15 2.44 9.83
N LEU A 47 6.07 2.57 8.89
CA LEU A 47 7.25 3.41 8.99
C LEU A 47 6.97 4.77 8.35
N ALA A 48 7.14 5.84 9.11
CA ALA A 48 7.07 7.22 8.66
C ALA A 48 8.36 7.97 9.06
N PRO A 49 8.67 9.16 8.50
CA PRO A 49 9.91 9.86 8.80
C PRO A 49 10.16 10.13 10.30
N ALA A 50 9.09 10.31 11.10
CA ALA A 50 9.20 10.65 12.51
C ALA A 50 8.93 9.48 13.47
N LEU A 51 8.29 8.40 13.00
CA LEU A 51 7.82 7.33 13.88
C LEU A 51 7.74 5.96 13.21
N LEU A 52 7.78 4.93 14.05
CA LEU A 52 7.30 3.58 13.74
C LEU A 52 5.98 3.37 14.50
N ARG A 53 4.90 3.06 13.77
CA ARG A 53 3.60 2.70 14.34
C ARG A 53 3.30 1.24 14.10
N ILE A 54 2.73 0.58 15.11
CA ILE A 54 2.18 -0.77 15.01
C ILE A 54 0.71 -0.67 15.35
N THR A 55 -0.16 -1.15 14.46
CA THR A 55 -1.60 -1.16 14.66
C THR A 55 -2.12 -2.59 14.58
N PHE A 56 -3.13 -2.89 15.39
CA PHE A 56 -3.82 -4.17 15.45
C PHE A 56 -5.31 -3.95 15.24
N GLU A 57 -5.88 -4.59 14.23
CA GLU A 57 -7.31 -4.48 13.91
C GLU A 57 -7.95 -5.87 14.01
N PRO A 58 -8.84 -6.14 14.98
CA PRO A 58 -9.45 -5.18 15.90
C PRO A 58 -8.58 -4.73 17.10
N TYR A 59 -7.83 -5.63 17.74
CA TYR A 59 -6.86 -5.37 18.82
C TYR A 59 -6.18 -6.68 19.26
N LEU A 60 -5.08 -6.59 20.00
CA LEU A 60 -4.52 -7.72 20.76
C LEU A 60 -5.04 -7.74 22.20
N VAL A 61 -5.21 -8.92 22.77
CA VAL A 61 -5.43 -9.10 24.20
C VAL A 61 -4.07 -9.16 24.90
N ILE A 62 -3.93 -8.35 25.94
CA ILE A 62 -2.88 -8.46 26.95
C ILE A 62 -3.49 -9.21 28.13
N ASP A 63 -3.18 -10.50 28.22
CA ASP A 63 -3.58 -11.41 29.30
C ASP A 63 -2.70 -11.15 30.52
N LEU A 64 -3.29 -10.62 31.58
CA LEU A 64 -2.61 -10.23 32.81
C LEU A 64 -3.02 -11.16 33.97
N PRO A 65 -2.13 -11.42 34.94
CA PRO A 65 -2.43 -12.35 36.02
C PRO A 65 -3.41 -11.74 37.02
N PRO A 66 -4.30 -12.55 37.65
CA PRO A 66 -5.16 -12.06 38.71
C PRO A 66 -4.37 -11.39 39.84
N PRO A 67 -4.86 -10.28 40.44
CA PRO A 67 -6.18 -9.68 40.25
C PRO A 67 -6.26 -8.64 39.10
N LEU A 68 -5.25 -8.55 38.25
CA LEU A 68 -5.28 -7.66 37.08
C LEU A 68 -6.30 -8.18 36.06
N GLY A 69 -6.94 -7.27 35.32
CA GLY A 69 -7.88 -7.62 34.26
C GLY A 69 -7.22 -7.59 32.88
N ASP A 70 -7.73 -8.41 31.97
CA ASP A 70 -7.32 -8.40 30.56
C ASP A 70 -7.53 -7.01 29.92
N MET A 71 -6.61 -6.64 29.05
CA MET A 71 -6.63 -5.36 28.35
C MET A 71 -6.53 -5.54 26.85
N GLY A 72 -7.04 -4.57 26.10
CA GLY A 72 -6.94 -4.49 24.66
C GLY A 72 -5.80 -3.55 24.28
N LEU A 73 -5.00 -3.95 23.30
CA LEU A 73 -3.95 -3.14 22.69
C LEU A 73 -4.29 -2.91 21.21
N GLN A 74 -4.58 -1.66 20.86
CA GLN A 74 -4.93 -1.27 19.49
C GLN A 74 -3.72 -0.81 18.68
N GLN A 75 -2.78 -0.13 19.34
CA GLN A 75 -1.60 0.39 18.66
C GLN A 75 -0.47 0.69 19.65
N VAL A 76 0.76 0.75 19.13
CA VAL A 76 1.91 1.35 19.79
C VAL A 76 2.64 2.25 18.80
N GLU A 77 2.92 3.48 19.21
CA GLU A 77 3.77 4.41 18.46
C GLU A 77 5.13 4.53 19.11
N TYR A 78 6.18 4.57 18.29
CA TYR A 78 7.56 4.83 18.70
C TYR A 78 8.09 6.06 17.97
N ASP A 79 8.35 7.11 18.73
CA ASP A 79 8.92 8.36 18.23
C ASP A 79 10.44 8.23 18.09
N PHE A 80 10.95 8.36 16.86
CA PHE A 80 12.38 8.14 16.60
C PHE A 80 13.30 9.20 17.21
N ARG A 81 12.77 10.40 17.47
CA ARG A 81 13.57 11.51 17.99
C ARG A 81 13.86 11.36 19.48
N SER A 82 12.86 10.97 20.25
CA SER A 82 12.90 10.89 21.72
C SER A 82 13.04 9.45 22.23
N GLY A 83 12.70 8.46 21.40
CA GLY A 83 12.54 7.08 21.84
C GLY A 83 11.27 6.84 22.66
N ALA A 84 10.36 7.82 22.73
CA ALA A 84 9.12 7.67 23.48
C ALA A 84 8.21 6.61 22.85
N MET A 85 7.60 5.78 23.69
CA MET A 85 6.66 4.74 23.29
C MET A 85 5.28 5.02 23.87
N THR A 86 4.31 5.23 22.98
CA THR A 86 2.94 5.61 23.31
C THR A 86 1.98 4.47 22.94
N PRO A 87 1.67 3.55 23.86
CA PRO A 87 0.69 2.50 23.63
C PRO A 87 -0.75 3.01 23.77
N ASN A 88 -1.67 2.50 22.96
CA ASN A 88 -3.11 2.67 23.12
C ASN A 88 -3.72 1.40 23.74
N VAL A 89 -3.87 1.45 25.06
CA VAL A 89 -4.43 0.37 25.88
C VAL A 89 -5.80 0.76 26.42
N PHE A 90 -6.76 -0.16 26.34
CA PHE A 90 -8.12 0.02 26.82
C PHE A 90 -8.64 -1.25 27.52
N TYR A 91 -9.71 -1.12 28.28
CA TYR A 91 -10.36 -2.25 28.97
C TYR A 91 -11.24 -3.02 27.98
N THR A 92 -11.08 -4.35 27.90
CA THR A 92 -11.89 -5.22 27.01
C THR A 92 -13.25 -5.59 27.60
N GLY A 93 -13.46 -5.34 28.90
CA GLY A 93 -14.69 -5.62 29.64
C GLY A 93 -14.39 -6.15 31.04
N GLY A 94 -15.43 -6.35 31.87
CA GLY A 94 -15.31 -6.89 33.23
C GLY A 94 -15.45 -5.85 34.35
N LEU A 95 -15.69 -6.35 35.57
CA LEU A 95 -15.93 -5.51 36.76
C LEU A 95 -14.65 -4.91 37.36
N VAL A 96 -13.47 -5.40 36.95
CA VAL A 96 -12.18 -5.04 37.53
C VAL A 96 -11.38 -4.22 36.52
N GLN A 97 -11.24 -2.92 36.79
CA GLN A 97 -10.52 -1.98 35.94
C GLN A 97 -9.12 -1.64 36.49
N VAL A 98 -8.34 -2.66 36.84
CA VAL A 98 -6.97 -2.49 37.36
C VAL A 98 -5.94 -3.13 36.42
N GLY A 99 -4.72 -2.59 36.39
CA GLY A 99 -3.62 -3.14 35.56
C GLY A 99 -3.28 -2.37 34.28
N LYS A 100 -3.90 -1.21 34.02
CA LYS A 100 -3.61 -0.40 32.83
C LYS A 100 -2.12 -0.03 32.70
N GLY A 101 -1.49 0.40 33.79
CA GLY A 101 -0.05 0.71 33.79
C GLY A 101 0.83 -0.48 33.43
N SER A 102 0.53 -1.67 33.99
CA SER A 102 1.21 -2.92 33.65
C SER A 102 1.01 -3.29 32.18
N ALA A 103 -0.21 -3.17 31.65
CA ALA A 103 -0.48 -3.41 30.24
C ALA A 103 0.26 -2.43 29.31
N GLU A 104 0.34 -1.15 29.68
CA GLU A 104 1.14 -0.17 28.95
C GLU A 104 2.64 -0.52 28.99
N ASP A 105 3.16 -0.95 30.13
CA ASP A 105 4.57 -1.37 30.26
C ASP A 105 4.88 -2.61 29.44
N GLU A 106 3.95 -3.56 29.37
CA GLU A 106 4.05 -4.75 28.50
C GLU A 106 3.98 -4.37 27.01
N ALA A 107 3.12 -3.42 26.63
CA ALA A 107 3.07 -2.90 25.26
C ALA A 107 4.37 -2.15 24.89
N ARG A 108 4.95 -1.38 25.80
CA ARG A 108 6.28 -0.75 25.62
C ARG A 108 7.39 -1.81 25.56
N ALA A 109 7.32 -2.85 26.38
CA ALA A 109 8.27 -3.96 26.35
C ALA A 109 8.20 -4.73 25.03
N PHE A 110 6.98 -4.95 24.51
CA PHE A 110 6.71 -5.49 23.18
C PHE A 110 7.43 -4.66 22.12
N MET A 111 7.17 -3.35 22.05
CA MET A 111 7.78 -2.44 21.09
C MET A 111 9.31 -2.39 21.19
N ARG A 112 9.88 -2.32 22.41
CA ARG A 112 11.33 -2.42 22.63
C ARG A 112 11.92 -3.71 22.07
N GLY A 113 11.21 -4.82 22.23
CA GLY A 113 11.63 -6.11 21.69
C GLY A 113 11.66 -6.13 20.16
N LEU A 114 10.81 -5.34 19.49
CA LEU A 114 10.77 -5.27 18.04
C LEU A 114 11.91 -4.45 17.46
N VAL A 115 12.25 -3.32 18.07
CA VAL A 115 13.34 -2.46 17.60
C VAL A 115 14.70 -2.88 18.13
N THR A 116 14.78 -3.88 19.02
CA THR A 116 16.05 -4.33 19.60
C THR A 116 17.04 -4.76 18.52
N SER A 117 18.33 -4.52 18.77
CA SER A 117 19.41 -4.86 17.84
C SER A 117 19.29 -4.20 16.47
N THR A 118 18.61 -3.05 16.41
CA THR A 118 18.52 -2.21 15.22
C THR A 118 18.98 -0.78 15.55
N PRO A 119 19.40 0.01 14.55
CA PRO A 119 19.65 1.45 14.74
C PRO A 119 18.43 2.20 15.31
N MET A 120 17.21 1.74 15.04
CA MET A 120 15.98 2.33 15.58
C MET A 120 15.93 2.30 17.11
N ALA A 121 16.68 1.43 17.79
CA ALA A 121 16.68 1.39 19.26
C ALA A 121 17.41 2.59 19.91
N MET A 122 18.16 3.37 19.14
CA MET A 122 19.01 4.45 19.63
C MET A 122 18.49 5.83 19.18
N PRO A 123 17.71 6.55 20.01
CA PRO A 123 17.28 7.90 19.69
C PRO A 123 18.44 8.92 19.85
N PRO A 124 18.48 9.99 19.03
CA PRO A 124 17.60 10.22 17.87
C PRO A 124 17.99 9.31 16.70
N TYR A 125 16.97 8.75 16.03
CA TYR A 125 17.12 7.99 14.80
C TYR A 125 16.43 8.72 13.63
N ASP A 126 17.02 8.68 12.45
CA ASP A 126 16.45 9.26 11.24
C ASP A 126 16.39 8.19 10.13
N PRO A 127 15.20 7.60 9.87
CA PRO A 127 15.04 6.56 8.84
C PRO A 127 15.29 7.08 7.43
N THR A 128 15.21 8.40 7.20
CA THR A 128 15.41 9.00 5.88
C THR A 128 16.89 9.03 5.49
N SER A 129 17.78 8.89 6.47
CA SER A 129 19.23 8.86 6.29
C SER A 129 19.84 7.46 6.47
N ASP A 130 19.04 6.45 6.87
CA ASP A 130 19.53 5.09 7.13
C ASP A 130 19.92 4.39 5.82
N PRO A 131 21.23 4.13 5.57
CA PRO A 131 21.69 3.48 4.35
C PRO A 131 21.26 2.01 4.26
N ASP A 132 20.97 1.39 5.40
CA ASP A 132 20.63 -0.02 5.53
C ASP A 132 19.17 -0.21 6.00
N LEU A 133 18.28 0.75 5.69
CA LEU A 133 16.90 0.76 6.16
C LEU A 133 16.17 -0.57 5.88
N VAL A 134 16.42 -1.19 4.73
CA VAL A 134 15.84 -2.50 4.38
C VAL A 134 16.28 -3.59 5.36
N VAL A 135 17.55 -3.60 5.76
CA VAL A 135 18.09 -4.53 6.76
C VAL A 135 17.48 -4.23 8.13
N THR A 136 17.41 -2.95 8.52
CA THR A 136 16.76 -2.49 9.75
C THR A 136 15.31 -3.00 9.85
N VAL A 137 14.51 -2.80 8.80
CA VAL A 137 13.10 -3.26 8.74
C VAL A 137 12.99 -4.79 8.75
N ARG A 138 13.88 -5.49 8.02
CA ARG A 138 13.94 -6.97 8.05
C ARG A 138 14.25 -7.51 9.45
N GLN A 139 15.10 -6.82 10.22
CA GLN A 139 15.39 -7.19 11.59
C GLN A 139 14.16 -6.96 12.50
N VAL A 140 13.41 -5.86 12.33
CA VAL A 140 12.15 -5.63 13.05
C VAL A 140 11.13 -6.75 12.78
N LEU A 141 10.97 -7.16 11.53
CA LEU A 141 10.10 -8.28 11.15
C LEU A 141 10.57 -9.60 11.75
N SER A 142 11.88 -9.86 11.76
CA SER A 142 12.47 -11.05 12.37
C SER A 142 12.29 -11.07 13.89
N ASN A 143 12.40 -9.92 14.56
CA ASN A 143 12.16 -9.79 16.01
C ASN A 143 10.70 -10.05 16.37
N LEU A 144 9.76 -9.64 15.51
CA LEU A 144 8.34 -9.95 15.69
C LEU A 144 8.08 -11.46 15.67
N GLU A 145 8.65 -12.16 14.70
CA GLU A 145 8.49 -13.62 14.57
C GLU A 145 9.20 -14.40 15.68
N ALA A 146 10.36 -13.92 16.13
CA ALA A 146 11.03 -14.52 17.28
C ALA A 146 10.17 -14.48 18.55
N GLY A 147 9.20 -13.56 18.62
CA GLY A 147 8.23 -13.45 19.71
C GLY A 147 7.18 -14.57 19.75
N GLY A 148 6.89 -15.24 18.63
CA GLY A 148 5.85 -16.27 18.55
C GLY A 148 5.64 -16.92 17.19
N SER A 149 4.95 -18.07 17.18
CA SER A 149 4.63 -18.84 15.97
C SER A 149 3.59 -18.12 15.11
N THR A 150 4.03 -17.28 14.19
CA THR A 150 3.17 -16.69 13.16
C THR A 150 3.49 -17.32 11.82
N ALA A 151 2.68 -18.30 11.40
CA ALA A 151 2.64 -18.69 9.99
C ALA A 151 1.94 -17.57 9.20
N VAL A 152 2.67 -16.50 8.90
CA VAL A 152 2.18 -15.38 8.08
C VAL A 152 1.78 -15.93 6.71
N ARG A 153 0.53 -15.67 6.31
CA ARG A 153 -0.01 -16.04 5.00
C ARG A 153 -0.34 -14.75 4.26
N GLY A 154 0.44 -14.46 3.23
CA GLY A 154 0.32 -13.24 2.46
C GLY A 154 0.76 -12.01 3.24
N ALA A 155 0.99 -10.93 2.49
CA ALA A 155 1.32 -9.63 3.04
C ALA A 155 0.73 -8.55 2.14
N ARG A 156 0.32 -7.43 2.74
CA ARG A 156 -0.02 -6.21 2.01
C ARG A 156 1.06 -5.18 2.27
N LEU A 157 1.77 -4.80 1.22
CA LEU A 157 2.67 -3.66 1.26
C LEU A 157 1.90 -2.41 0.83
N SER A 158 2.08 -1.30 1.51
CA SER A 158 1.48 -0.02 1.12
C SER A 158 2.51 1.08 1.21
N ALA A 159 2.47 2.04 0.30
CA ALA A 159 3.30 3.22 0.34
C ALA A 159 2.45 4.44 0.01
N ARG A 160 2.72 5.55 0.70
CA ARG A 160 2.12 6.85 0.40
C ARG A 160 3.23 7.84 0.12
N LEU A 161 3.15 8.50 -1.02
CA LEU A 161 4.16 9.45 -1.49
C LEU A 161 3.52 10.69 -2.11
N THR A 162 4.27 11.76 -2.13
CA THR A 162 3.95 13.01 -2.83
C THR A 162 5.03 13.28 -3.87
N LEU A 163 4.61 13.71 -5.06
CA LEU A 163 5.52 14.09 -6.13
C LEU A 163 5.90 15.57 -6.02
N HIS A 164 7.17 15.91 -6.15
CA HIS A 164 7.61 17.31 -6.27
C HIS A 164 7.70 17.79 -7.71
N GLN A 165 7.78 16.87 -8.65
CA GLN A 165 7.84 17.16 -10.09
C GLN A 165 6.71 16.42 -10.79
N GLU A 166 6.30 16.95 -11.94
CA GLU A 166 5.33 16.26 -12.79
C GLU A 166 5.95 14.96 -13.33
N LEU A 167 5.19 13.87 -13.26
CA LEU A 167 5.49 12.63 -13.98
C LEU A 167 4.63 12.57 -15.23
N ALA A 168 5.24 12.42 -16.39
CA ALA A 168 4.52 12.27 -17.65
C ALA A 168 5.03 11.04 -18.42
N GLY A 169 4.13 10.38 -19.14
CA GLY A 169 4.46 9.25 -20.01
C GLY A 169 3.56 9.21 -21.24
N GLY A 170 4.13 8.89 -22.41
CA GLY A 170 3.48 8.91 -23.72
C GLY A 170 4.26 9.74 -24.75
N VAL A 171 4.39 9.22 -25.97
CA VAL A 171 5.13 9.86 -27.07
C VAL A 171 4.18 10.74 -27.89
N GLY A 172 4.31 12.07 -27.81
CA GLY A 172 3.59 13.01 -28.68
C GLY A 172 2.36 13.67 -28.04
N SER A 173 1.23 13.70 -28.77
CA SER A 173 0.01 14.43 -28.36
C SER A 173 -0.86 13.70 -27.33
N ASP A 174 -0.52 12.45 -27.03
CA ASP A 174 -1.33 11.51 -26.26
C ASP A 174 -0.48 10.91 -25.14
N GLY A 175 -1.04 10.71 -23.96
CA GLY A 175 -0.30 10.20 -22.80
C GLY A 175 -0.99 10.43 -21.47
N PHE A 176 -0.23 10.38 -20.39
CA PHE A 176 -0.67 10.73 -19.06
C PHE A 176 0.29 11.73 -18.40
N ARG A 177 -0.24 12.53 -17.47
CA ARG A 177 0.55 13.33 -16.53
C ARG A 177 0.02 13.17 -15.11
N ILE A 178 0.93 13.15 -14.16
CA ILE A 178 0.64 13.23 -12.73
C ILE A 178 1.29 14.53 -12.27
N PRO A 179 0.50 15.55 -11.92
CA PRO A 179 1.03 16.88 -11.65
C PRO A 179 1.93 16.89 -10.41
N ALA A 180 2.86 17.83 -10.36
CA ALA A 180 3.61 18.13 -9.14
C ALA A 180 2.64 18.45 -7.99
N GLY A 181 2.96 17.96 -6.78
CA GLY A 181 2.12 18.04 -5.59
C GLY A 181 1.07 16.94 -5.49
N ALA A 182 0.93 16.06 -6.49
CA ALA A 182 0.01 14.93 -6.41
C ALA A 182 0.48 13.89 -5.38
N THR A 183 -0.48 13.36 -4.63
CA THR A 183 -0.27 12.24 -3.69
C THR A 183 -0.61 10.93 -4.38
N ILE A 184 0.23 9.92 -4.21
CA ILE A 184 -0.01 8.55 -4.65
C ILE A 184 0.02 7.64 -3.43
N ALA A 185 -1.05 6.87 -3.23
CA ALA A 185 -1.11 5.76 -2.30
C ALA A 185 -1.16 4.46 -3.11
N ALA A 186 -0.09 3.67 -3.04
CA ALA A 186 -0.01 2.37 -3.68
C ALA A 186 -0.14 1.27 -2.62
N SER A 187 -0.84 0.19 -2.94
CA SER A 187 -0.89 -1.04 -2.15
C SER A 187 -0.65 -2.25 -3.04
N VAL A 188 0.13 -3.20 -2.56
CA VAL A 188 0.48 -4.44 -3.26
C VAL A 188 0.10 -5.60 -2.36
N ASP A 189 -0.84 -6.42 -2.81
CA ASP A 189 -1.20 -7.66 -2.12
C ASP A 189 -0.33 -8.80 -2.68
N ILE A 190 0.44 -9.41 -1.80
CA ILE A 190 1.39 -10.47 -2.08
C ILE A 190 0.90 -11.75 -1.43
N GLU A 191 0.90 -12.82 -2.21
CA GLU A 191 0.52 -14.16 -1.80
C GLU A 191 1.76 -15.01 -1.49
N GLY A 192 1.62 -15.92 -0.53
CA GLY A 192 2.66 -16.88 -0.15
C GLY A 192 3.01 -16.86 1.33
N THR A 193 3.85 -17.82 1.70
CA THR A 193 4.58 -17.85 2.96
C THR A 193 5.71 -16.80 2.95
N ARG A 194 6.29 -16.48 4.11
CA ARG A 194 7.44 -15.55 4.18
C ARG A 194 8.58 -15.93 3.22
N GLN A 195 8.98 -17.20 3.22
CA GLN A 195 10.06 -17.66 2.34
C GLN A 195 9.72 -17.44 0.86
N GLU A 196 8.46 -17.67 0.46
CA GLU A 196 7.98 -17.41 -0.91
C GLU A 196 7.93 -15.91 -1.20
N ILE A 197 7.50 -15.07 -0.25
CA ILE A 197 7.49 -13.61 -0.41
C ILE A 197 8.91 -13.06 -0.57
N GLU A 198 9.89 -13.57 0.17
CA GLU A 198 11.28 -13.12 0.12
C GLU A 198 12.02 -13.57 -1.14
N THR A 199 11.65 -14.73 -1.70
CA THR A 199 12.41 -15.35 -2.81
C THR A 199 11.71 -15.26 -4.17
N ALA A 200 10.38 -15.29 -4.19
CA ALA A 200 9.56 -15.31 -5.40
C ALA A 200 8.15 -14.73 -5.14
N PRO A 201 8.04 -13.43 -4.80
CA PRO A 201 6.77 -12.84 -4.40
C PRO A 201 5.74 -12.92 -5.51
N ARG A 202 4.54 -13.40 -5.17
CA ARG A 202 3.41 -13.49 -6.09
C ARG A 202 2.47 -12.33 -5.86
N VAL A 203 2.59 -11.29 -6.69
CA VAL A 203 1.66 -10.17 -6.64
C VAL A 203 0.32 -10.61 -7.21
N GLN A 204 -0.73 -10.44 -6.43
CA GLN A 204 -2.11 -10.66 -6.89
C GLN A 204 -2.66 -9.40 -7.54
N ARG A 205 -2.52 -8.27 -6.83
CA ARG A 205 -3.02 -6.98 -7.26
C ARG A 205 -2.18 -5.84 -6.70
N ILE A 206 -2.09 -4.79 -7.49
CA ILE A 206 -1.57 -3.47 -7.12
C ILE A 206 -2.73 -2.51 -7.21
N GLU A 207 -3.13 -1.93 -6.08
CA GLU A 207 -4.09 -0.83 -6.03
C GLU A 207 -3.32 0.48 -6.01
N VAL A 208 -3.69 1.41 -6.87
CA VAL A 208 -3.11 2.76 -6.91
C VAL A 208 -4.24 3.77 -6.78
N ASP A 209 -4.23 4.51 -5.68
CA ASP A 209 -5.07 5.67 -5.44
C ASP A 209 -4.21 6.93 -5.63
N CYS A 210 -4.55 7.76 -6.60
CA CYS A 210 -3.85 9.00 -6.91
C CYS A 210 -4.78 10.20 -6.72
N SER A 211 -4.23 11.30 -6.19
CA SER A 211 -4.99 12.55 -6.09
C SER A 211 -5.26 13.14 -7.45
N SER A 212 -4.46 12.86 -8.48
CA SER A 212 -4.74 13.19 -9.87
C SER A 212 -3.81 12.41 -10.79
N ALA A 213 -4.34 11.85 -11.87
CA ALA A 213 -3.56 11.33 -12.99
C ALA A 213 -4.32 11.64 -14.28
N VAL A 214 -3.91 12.72 -14.94
CA VAL A 214 -4.61 13.27 -16.09
C VAL A 214 -4.20 12.56 -17.37
N LEU A 215 -5.19 12.05 -18.08
CA LEU A 215 -5.03 11.50 -19.42
C LEU A 215 -5.18 12.59 -20.47
N HIS A 216 -4.27 12.57 -21.42
CA HIS A 216 -4.19 13.49 -22.53
C HIS A 216 -4.45 12.78 -23.84
N LYS A 217 -5.21 13.46 -24.71
CA LYS A 217 -5.34 13.07 -26.11
C LYS A 217 -5.44 14.29 -26.99
N GLY A 218 -4.66 14.33 -28.07
CA GLY A 218 -4.61 15.45 -29.00
C GLY A 218 -4.19 16.76 -28.34
N GLY A 219 -3.37 16.70 -27.29
CA GLY A 219 -2.96 17.87 -26.50
C GLY A 219 -4.03 18.42 -25.54
N VAL A 220 -5.16 17.73 -25.39
CA VAL A 220 -6.27 18.14 -24.52
C VAL A 220 -6.45 17.15 -23.37
N ASP A 221 -6.64 17.68 -22.16
CA ASP A 221 -7.03 16.91 -20.97
C ASP A 221 -8.39 16.26 -21.16
N GLN A 222 -8.42 14.94 -21.07
CA GLN A 222 -9.62 14.16 -21.28
C GLN A 222 -10.25 13.78 -19.94
N ALA A 223 -9.50 13.08 -19.11
CA ALA A 223 -9.99 12.51 -17.86
C ALA A 223 -8.91 12.51 -16.78
N ASP A 224 -9.35 12.56 -15.54
CA ASP A 224 -8.53 12.42 -14.35
C ASP A 224 -8.80 11.05 -13.72
N VAL A 225 -7.83 10.15 -13.82
CA VAL A 225 -7.88 8.83 -13.19
C VAL A 225 -7.46 8.99 -11.73
N ARG A 226 -8.33 8.57 -10.80
CA ARG A 226 -8.09 8.69 -9.36
C ARG A 226 -7.78 7.35 -8.69
N ARG A 227 -8.25 6.26 -9.28
CA ARG A 227 -8.04 4.92 -8.75
C ARG A 227 -8.02 3.89 -9.86
N PHE A 228 -6.99 3.07 -9.87
CA PHE A 228 -6.90 1.90 -10.74
C PHE A 228 -6.24 0.73 -10.03
N VAL A 229 -6.52 -0.47 -10.52
CA VAL A 229 -6.00 -1.73 -10.00
C VAL A 229 -5.31 -2.47 -11.13
N VAL A 230 -4.07 -2.90 -10.89
CA VAL A 230 -3.33 -3.79 -11.78
C VAL A 230 -3.36 -5.18 -11.18
N LYS A 231 -3.94 -6.16 -11.89
CA LYS A 231 -3.90 -7.56 -11.48
C LYS A 231 -2.70 -8.28 -12.09
N ARG A 232 -2.38 -9.45 -11.53
CA ARG A 232 -1.43 -10.39 -12.13
C ARG A 232 -1.77 -10.62 -13.62
N GLY A 233 -0.74 -10.62 -14.48
CA GLY A 233 -0.89 -10.66 -15.94
C GLY A 233 -0.96 -9.28 -16.60
N GLY A 234 -0.89 -8.19 -15.83
CA GLY A 234 -0.93 -6.81 -16.32
C GLY A 234 -2.31 -6.36 -16.77
N GLU A 235 -3.38 -7.01 -16.30
CA GLU A 235 -4.75 -6.53 -16.49
C GLU A 235 -4.96 -5.27 -15.64
N ILE A 236 -5.48 -4.20 -16.24
CA ILE A 236 -5.77 -2.94 -15.56
C ILE A 236 -7.28 -2.79 -15.44
N ALA A 237 -7.77 -2.44 -14.25
CA ALA A 237 -9.15 -2.06 -14.00
C ALA A 237 -9.18 -0.64 -13.44
N VAL A 238 -9.86 0.27 -14.12
CA VAL A 238 -10.00 1.66 -13.66
C VAL A 238 -11.28 1.77 -12.81
N GLU A 239 -11.14 2.17 -11.55
CA GLU A 239 -12.28 2.18 -10.61
C GLU A 239 -12.89 3.56 -10.45
N ARG A 240 -12.07 4.62 -10.45
CA ARG A 240 -12.53 6.00 -10.28
C ARG A 240 -11.92 6.93 -11.33
N ILE A 241 -12.79 7.64 -12.04
CA ILE A 241 -12.45 8.63 -13.05
C ILE A 241 -13.28 9.90 -12.86
N GLU A 242 -12.71 11.05 -13.18
CA GLU A 242 -13.42 12.33 -13.30
C GLU A 242 -13.18 12.90 -14.71
N PRO A 243 -14.23 13.26 -15.47
CA PRO A 243 -14.03 13.90 -16.76
C PRO A 243 -13.48 15.34 -16.60
N LEU A 244 -12.57 15.75 -17.49
CA LEU A 244 -11.96 17.09 -17.49
C LEU A 244 -12.31 17.89 -18.75
N GLY A 245 -11.90 19.16 -18.79
CA GLY A 245 -12.01 20.01 -19.97
C GLY A 245 -13.45 20.23 -20.48
N ALA A 246 -13.63 20.17 -21.81
CA ALA A 246 -14.93 20.31 -22.47
C ALA A 246 -15.94 19.22 -22.04
N ALA A 247 -15.46 18.07 -21.59
CA ALA A 247 -16.30 17.03 -21.00
C ALA A 247 -16.82 17.45 -19.61
N ARG A 248 -16.10 18.26 -18.83
CA ARG A 248 -16.65 18.76 -17.55
C ARG A 248 -17.75 19.80 -17.75
N GLN A 249 -17.63 20.63 -18.79
CA GLN A 249 -18.55 21.76 -19.04
C GLN A 249 -19.93 21.34 -19.55
N ALA A 250 -20.08 20.13 -20.07
CA ALA A 250 -21.35 19.59 -20.57
C ALA A 250 -22.13 18.77 -19.52
N ALA A 251 -21.80 18.90 -18.22
CA ALA A 251 -22.48 18.34 -17.04
C ALA A 251 -23.52 17.23 -17.32
N GLY A 252 -23.06 15.98 -17.46
CA GLY A 252 -23.94 14.83 -17.67
C GLY A 252 -23.26 13.67 -18.40
N ALA A 253 -23.94 12.53 -18.49
CA ALA A 253 -23.47 11.31 -19.17
C ALA A 253 -23.01 11.54 -20.63
N GLU A 254 -23.56 12.55 -21.31
CA GLU A 254 -23.15 12.99 -22.65
C GLU A 254 -21.67 13.39 -22.73
N SER A 255 -21.08 13.78 -21.60
CA SER A 255 -19.68 14.21 -21.50
C SER A 255 -18.70 13.05 -21.57
N LEU A 256 -19.02 11.92 -20.94
CA LEU A 256 -18.25 10.67 -21.07
C LEU A 256 -18.42 10.07 -22.48
N VAL A 257 -19.57 10.30 -23.12
CA VAL A 257 -19.76 9.92 -24.53
C VAL A 257 -18.94 10.81 -25.48
N ARG A 258 -18.82 12.12 -25.21
CA ARG A 258 -17.93 13.02 -25.95
C ARG A 258 -16.45 12.67 -25.75
N LEU A 259 -16.06 12.33 -24.52
CA LEU A 259 -14.76 11.76 -24.20
C LEU A 259 -14.50 10.49 -25.03
N PHE A 260 -15.46 9.57 -25.09
CA PHE A 260 -15.39 8.34 -25.87
C PHE A 260 -15.30 8.62 -27.38
N SER A 261 -16.12 9.52 -27.92
CA SER A 261 -16.06 9.86 -29.36
C SER A 261 -14.76 10.58 -29.74
N ALA A 262 -14.15 11.35 -28.83
CA ALA A 262 -12.79 11.88 -29.00
C ALA A 262 -11.70 10.79 -28.87
N LEU A 263 -11.86 9.82 -27.97
CA LEU A 263 -10.95 8.67 -27.77
C LEU A 263 -11.03 7.64 -28.92
N VAL A 264 -12.20 7.45 -29.54
CA VAL A 264 -12.48 6.38 -30.53
C VAL A 264 -12.50 6.88 -31.98
N ALA A 265 -12.21 8.16 -32.26
CA ALA A 265 -12.06 8.66 -33.63
C ALA A 265 -10.98 7.95 -34.49
N GLY A 266 -10.24 6.97 -33.94
CA GLY A 266 -9.37 6.05 -34.67
C GLY A 266 -9.89 4.61 -34.85
N GLY A 267 -11.10 4.27 -34.37
CA GLY A 267 -11.57 2.88 -34.25
C GLY A 267 -13.08 2.69 -34.38
N GLY A 268 -13.67 3.09 -35.51
CA GLY A 268 -14.82 2.46 -36.19
C GLY A 268 -16.16 2.15 -35.48
N VAL A 269 -16.31 2.26 -34.17
CA VAL A 269 -17.53 1.84 -33.45
C VAL A 269 -18.41 3.06 -33.16
N ALA A 270 -19.45 3.24 -33.98
CA ALA A 270 -20.51 4.22 -33.71
C ALA A 270 -21.43 3.68 -32.61
N LEU A 271 -21.28 4.15 -31.38
CA LEU A 271 -22.24 3.91 -30.31
C LEU A 271 -23.32 5.01 -30.32
N ASP A 272 -24.59 4.61 -30.29
CA ASP A 272 -25.73 5.53 -30.17
C ASP A 272 -25.87 6.00 -28.70
N PRO A 273 -25.52 7.26 -28.38
CA PRO A 273 -25.51 7.79 -27.01
C PRO A 273 -26.88 7.77 -26.35
N GLN A 274 -27.94 7.89 -27.15
CA GLN A 274 -29.32 8.03 -26.65
C GLN A 274 -29.88 6.72 -26.10
N ARG A 275 -29.21 5.59 -26.37
CA ARG A 275 -29.64 4.24 -25.98
C ARG A 275 -28.82 3.64 -24.84
N LEU A 276 -27.77 4.32 -24.38
CA LEU A 276 -26.87 3.82 -23.33
C LEU A 276 -27.10 4.58 -22.02
N GLY A 277 -27.31 3.84 -20.93
CA GLY A 277 -27.42 4.42 -19.59
C GLY A 277 -26.07 4.99 -19.10
N PRO A 278 -26.06 5.98 -18.19
CA PRO A 278 -24.84 6.63 -17.70
C PRO A 278 -23.77 5.67 -17.15
N SER A 279 -24.18 4.63 -16.44
CA SER A 279 -23.29 3.60 -15.88
C SER A 279 -22.63 2.73 -16.95
N VAL A 280 -23.30 2.49 -18.07
CA VAL A 280 -22.75 1.73 -19.21
C VAL A 280 -21.66 2.54 -19.92
N VAL A 281 -21.90 3.83 -20.10
CA VAL A 281 -20.90 4.75 -20.69
C VAL A 281 -19.66 4.85 -19.79
N GLU A 282 -19.85 5.00 -18.48
CA GLU A 282 -18.74 5.05 -17.52
C GLU A 282 -17.91 3.75 -17.55
N GLY A 283 -18.56 2.59 -17.62
CA GLY A 283 -17.90 1.29 -17.76
C GLY A 283 -17.05 1.19 -19.03
N LEU A 284 -17.61 1.59 -20.18
CA LEU A 284 -16.88 1.59 -21.46
C LEU A 284 -15.67 2.53 -21.47
N VAL A 285 -15.79 3.71 -20.87
CA VAL A 285 -14.66 4.64 -20.73
C VAL A 285 -13.56 4.04 -19.87
N LYS A 286 -13.91 3.42 -18.73
CA LYS A 286 -12.95 2.74 -17.85
C LYS A 286 -12.21 1.61 -18.59
N GLU A 287 -12.93 0.82 -19.38
CA GLU A 287 -12.34 -0.26 -20.19
C GLU A 287 -11.39 0.27 -21.28
N GLU A 288 -11.74 1.35 -21.97
CA GLU A 288 -10.88 1.94 -23.00
C GLU A 288 -9.60 2.52 -22.39
N ILE A 289 -9.74 3.26 -21.28
CA ILE A 289 -8.58 3.78 -20.55
C ILE A 289 -7.67 2.62 -20.12
N ALA A 290 -8.24 1.55 -19.55
CA ALA A 290 -7.47 0.36 -19.18
C ALA A 290 -6.75 -0.25 -20.39
N ARG A 291 -7.42 -0.34 -21.55
CA ARG A 291 -6.84 -0.86 -22.79
C ARG A 291 -5.68 0.01 -23.29
N ALA A 292 -5.81 1.33 -23.21
CA ALA A 292 -4.78 2.27 -23.62
C ALA A 292 -3.57 2.28 -22.68
N LEU A 293 -3.79 2.12 -21.37
CA LEU A 293 -2.71 2.11 -20.36
C LEU A 293 -1.92 0.80 -20.35
N ARG A 294 -2.54 -0.31 -20.73
CA ARG A 294 -1.91 -1.64 -20.62
C ARG A 294 -0.59 -1.77 -21.39
N PRO A 295 -0.47 -1.35 -22.68
CA PRO A 295 0.80 -1.42 -23.39
C PRO A 295 1.91 -0.61 -22.71
N ALA A 296 1.62 0.61 -22.26
CA ALA A 296 2.58 1.46 -21.57
C ALA A 296 3.05 0.85 -20.25
N LEU A 297 2.14 0.22 -19.49
CA LEU A 297 2.51 -0.52 -18.28
C LEU A 297 3.41 -1.72 -18.59
N VAL A 298 3.05 -2.53 -19.59
CA VAL A 298 3.84 -3.71 -19.99
C VAL A 298 5.24 -3.30 -20.43
N GLU A 299 5.34 -2.28 -21.28
CA GLU A 299 6.60 -1.72 -21.74
C GLU A 299 7.43 -1.20 -20.56
N TRP A 300 6.81 -0.44 -19.64
CA TRP A 300 7.51 0.06 -18.45
C TRP A 300 8.04 -1.08 -17.58
N VAL A 301 7.24 -2.12 -17.34
CA VAL A 301 7.66 -3.30 -16.57
C VAL A 301 8.81 -4.03 -17.26
N GLN A 302 8.80 -4.12 -18.60
CA GLN A 302 9.88 -4.73 -19.35
C GLN A 302 11.17 -3.91 -19.28
N GLN A 303 11.09 -2.58 -19.39
CA GLN A 303 12.23 -1.67 -19.31
C GLN A 303 12.84 -1.59 -17.91
N ASN A 304 12.02 -1.82 -16.88
CA ASN A 304 12.41 -1.71 -15.47
C ASN A 304 12.41 -3.09 -14.77
N ALA A 305 12.51 -4.18 -15.52
CA ALA A 305 12.36 -5.54 -14.99
C ALA A 305 13.30 -5.82 -13.80
N ASP A 306 14.51 -5.29 -13.85
CA ASP A 306 15.58 -5.51 -12.87
C ASP A 306 15.79 -4.33 -11.91
N VAL A 307 14.85 -3.37 -11.86
CA VAL A 307 14.99 -2.16 -11.02
C VAL A 307 14.98 -2.49 -9.53
N VAL A 308 14.32 -3.58 -9.15
CA VAL A 308 14.30 -4.10 -7.78
C VAL A 308 15.36 -5.18 -7.66
N VAL A 309 16.41 -4.88 -6.89
CA VAL A 309 17.54 -5.81 -6.71
C VAL A 309 17.03 -7.18 -6.22
N GLY A 310 17.35 -8.22 -7.00
CA GLY A 310 16.99 -9.61 -6.69
C GLY A 310 15.57 -10.02 -7.09
N MET A 311 14.82 -9.18 -7.80
CA MET A 311 13.48 -9.50 -8.30
C MET A 311 13.34 -9.15 -9.78
N ASP A 312 12.68 -10.02 -10.55
CA ASP A 312 12.25 -9.73 -11.92
C ASP A 312 10.78 -9.31 -11.90
N LEU A 313 10.50 -8.02 -12.15
CA LEU A 313 9.12 -7.49 -12.12
C LEU A 313 8.19 -8.22 -13.09
N ARG A 314 8.70 -8.78 -14.20
CA ARG A 314 7.91 -9.56 -15.16
C ARG A 314 7.38 -10.83 -14.50
N GLN A 315 8.24 -11.55 -13.79
CA GLN A 315 7.86 -12.77 -13.07
C GLN A 315 6.93 -12.47 -11.89
N VAL A 316 7.22 -11.41 -11.15
CA VAL A 316 6.44 -10.97 -9.99
C VAL A 316 5.01 -10.59 -10.40
N LEU A 317 4.87 -9.84 -11.50
CA LEU A 317 3.57 -9.41 -12.04
C LEU A 317 2.93 -10.45 -12.97
N GLY A 318 3.64 -11.52 -13.35
CA GLY A 318 3.16 -12.52 -14.29
C GLY A 318 2.97 -12.00 -15.72
N ILE A 319 3.76 -11.01 -16.14
CA ILE A 319 3.74 -10.46 -17.51
C ILE A 319 4.78 -11.23 -18.33
N PRO A 320 4.38 -11.99 -19.38
CA PRO A 320 5.33 -12.74 -20.18
C PRO A 320 6.28 -11.79 -20.93
N ALA A 321 7.54 -12.20 -21.07
CA ALA A 321 8.45 -11.53 -22.00
C ALA A 321 7.92 -11.71 -23.43
N GLU A 322 7.88 -10.64 -24.22
CA GLU A 322 7.48 -10.74 -25.63
C GLU A 322 8.34 -11.80 -26.33
N GLY A 323 7.70 -12.83 -26.88
CA GLY A 323 8.34 -13.96 -27.57
C GLY A 323 8.13 -15.34 -26.93
N GLY A 324 7.59 -15.42 -25.70
CA GLY A 324 7.22 -16.69 -25.08
C GLY A 324 5.82 -17.13 -25.52
N ALA A 325 5.74 -17.95 -26.58
CA ALA A 325 4.51 -18.64 -26.93
C ALA A 325 3.96 -19.41 -25.72
N VAL A 326 2.65 -19.30 -25.51
CA VAL A 326 1.91 -20.14 -24.57
C VAL A 326 2.11 -21.60 -24.98
N ALA A 327 2.70 -22.39 -24.09
CA ALA A 327 2.66 -23.85 -24.14
C ALA A 327 1.78 -24.35 -22.99
#